data_AF-A0A3L7WNY6-F1
#
_entry.id   AF-A0A3L7WNY6-F1
#
_cell.length_a   1.000
_cell.length_b   1.000
_cell.length_c   1.000
_cell.angle_alpha   90.00
_cell.angle_beta   90.00
_cell.angle_gamma   90.00
#
_symmetry.space_group_name_H-M   'P 1'
#
loop_
_entity.id
_entity.type
_entity.pdbx_description
1 polymer ?
#
loop_
_entity_poly.entity_id
_entity_poly.type
_entity_poly.pdbx_seq_one_letter_code
_entity_poly.pdbx_strand_id
1 'polypeptide(L)'
;MSHDDALAQAERLQEYYKQELERQRAMNTELRSAVAEMARTFQETLAASVDAAETGDLVQVRKIAYANRAAWQTYLAQIVAAAAASAPKK
;
A
#
# COMPACT_ATOMS: atom_id res chain seq x y z
N MET A 1 -44.76 1.39 0.16
CA MET A 1 -43.65 0.48 -0.19
C MET A 1 -44.12 -0.92 0.14
N SER A 2 -44.20 -1.81 -0.83
CA SER A 2 -44.62 -3.20 -0.60
C SER A 2 -43.56 -3.93 0.23
N HIS A 3 -43.95 -4.99 0.94
CA HIS A 3 -43.00 -5.88 1.61
C HIS A 3 -41.98 -6.47 0.62
N ASP A 4 -42.45 -6.79 -0.60
CA ASP A 4 -41.62 -7.30 -1.69
C ASP A 4 -40.60 -6.25 -2.18
N ASP A 5 -40.98 -4.97 -2.21
CA ASP A 5 -40.07 -3.88 -2.58
C ASP A 5 -38.94 -3.72 -1.55
N ALA A 6 -39.27 -3.87 -0.26
CA ALA A 6 -38.31 -3.80 0.84
C ALA A 6 -37.35 -4.99 0.81
N LEU A 7 -37.86 -6.19 0.51
CA LEU A 7 -37.04 -7.41 0.38
C LEU A 7 -36.06 -7.29 -0.79
N ALA A 8 -36.54 -6.89 -1.96
CA ALA A 8 -35.70 -6.69 -3.14
C ALA A 8 -34.66 -5.57 -2.97
N GLN A 9 -34.94 -4.58 -2.11
CA GLN A 9 -33.97 -3.54 -1.76
C GLN A 9 -32.91 -4.07 -0.77
N ALA A 10 -33.31 -4.88 0.20
CA ALA A 10 -32.40 -5.52 1.14
C ALA A 10 -31.42 -6.47 0.43
N GLU A 11 -31.90 -7.27 -0.53
CA GLU A 11 -31.06 -8.17 -1.34
C GLU A 11 -30.03 -7.40 -2.16
N ARG A 12 -30.44 -6.30 -2.82
CA ARG A 12 -29.52 -5.42 -3.57
C ARG A 12 -28.46 -4.79 -2.68
N LEU A 13 -28.85 -4.37 -1.47
CA LEU A 13 -27.92 -3.78 -0.52
C LEU A 13 -26.94 -4.82 0.05
N GLN A 14 -27.42 -6.03 0.32
CA GLN A 14 -26.58 -7.14 0.76
C GLN A 14 -25.55 -7.52 -0.30
N GLU A 15 -25.95 -7.57 -1.57
CA GLU A 15 -25.06 -7.85 -2.69
C GLU A 15 -24.00 -6.74 -2.85
N TYR A 16 -24.42 -5.48 -2.77
CA TYR A 16 -23.50 -4.34 -2.77
C TYR A 16 -22.45 -4.44 -1.65
N TYR A 17 -22.86 -4.74 -0.41
CA TYR A 17 -21.93 -4.87 0.71
C TYR A 17 -20.98 -6.06 0.57
N LYS A 18 -21.41 -7.17 -0.03
CA LYS A 18 -20.53 -8.31 -0.32
C LYS A 18 -19.43 -7.91 -1.31
N GLN A 19 -19.82 -7.27 -2.41
CA GLN A 19 -18.87 -6.81 -3.44
C GLN A 19 -17.88 -5.78 -2.85
N GLU A 20 -18.38 -4.87 -2.02
CA GLU A 20 -17.53 -3.87 -1.35
C GLU A 20 -16.55 -4.52 -0.36
N LEU A 21 -16.98 -5.53 0.39
CA LEU A 21 -16.10 -6.28 1.30
C LEU A 21 -15.01 -7.03 0.54
N GLU A 22 -15.34 -7.67 -0.58
CA GLU A 22 -14.36 -8.36 -1.44
C GLU A 22 -13.34 -7.37 -2.02
N ARG A 23 -13.81 -6.21 -2.50
CA ARG A 23 -12.95 -5.11 -2.98
C ARG A 23 -11.96 -4.67 -1.89
N GLN A 24 -12.44 -4.47 -0.66
CA GLN A 24 -11.60 -4.07 0.47
C GLN A 24 -10.57 -5.13 0.85
N ARG A 25 -10.92 -6.42 0.79
CA ARG A 25 -9.98 -7.53 1.06
C ARG A 25 -8.88 -7.62 0.02
N ALA A 26 -9.23 -7.49 -1.27
CA ALA A 26 -8.25 -7.47 -2.35
C ALA A 26 -7.26 -6.33 -2.17
N MET A 27 -7.77 -5.12 -1.90
CA MET A 27 -6.93 -3.96 -1.61
C MET A 27 -6.02 -4.16 -0.38
N ASN A 28 -6.56 -4.71 0.72
CA ASN A 28 -5.75 -4.94 1.92
C ASN A 28 -4.57 -5.87 1.62
N THR A 29 -4.79 -6.87 0.76
CA THR A 29 -3.74 -7.78 0.29
C THR A 29 -2.68 -7.04 -0.52
N GLU A 30 -3.10 -6.19 -1.46
CA GLU A 30 -2.19 -5.37 -2.27
C GLU A 30 -1.35 -4.41 -1.42
N LEU A 31 -1.98 -3.71 -0.47
CA LEU A 31 -1.29 -2.81 0.46
C LEU A 31 -0.27 -3.56 1.32
N ARG A 32 -0.62 -4.76 1.83
CA ARG A 32 0.32 -5.59 2.60
C ARG A 32 1.52 -6.02 1.75
N SER A 33 1.29 -6.40 0.50
CA SER A 33 2.36 -6.75 -0.44
C SER A 33 3.28 -5.56 -0.73
N ALA A 34 2.72 -4.38 -1.02
CA ALA A 34 3.49 -3.16 -1.26
C ALA A 34 4.34 -2.77 -0.04
N VAL A 35 3.78 -2.88 1.17
CA VAL A 35 4.52 -2.61 2.42
C VAL A 35 5.62 -3.66 2.65
N ALA A 36 5.36 -4.93 2.37
CA ALA A 36 6.37 -5.99 2.50
C ALA A 36 7.54 -5.77 1.52
N GLU A 37 7.25 -5.38 0.28
CA GLU A 37 8.27 -5.04 -0.71
C GLU A 37 9.10 -3.83 -0.28
N MET A 38 8.43 -2.77 0.19
CA MET A 38 9.09 -1.59 0.74
C MET A 38 10.04 -1.94 1.89
N ALA A 39 9.60 -2.79 2.83
CA ALA A 39 10.42 -3.25 3.94
C ALA A 39 11.64 -4.06 3.47
N ARG A 40 11.48 -4.94 2.48
CA ARG A 40 12.57 -5.70 1.88
C ARG A 40 13.62 -4.78 1.25
N THR A 41 13.18 -3.87 0.38
CA THR A 41 14.08 -2.90 -0.27
C THR A 41 14.83 -2.06 0.76
N PHE A 42 14.16 -1.63 1.84
CA PHE A 42 14.81 -0.88 2.91
C PHE A 42 15.88 -1.69 3.66
N GLN A 43 15.62 -2.97 3.93
CA GLN A 43 16.61 -3.84 4.58
C GLN A 43 17.83 -4.08 3.69
N GLU A 44 17.63 -4.30 2.39
CA GLU A 44 18.71 -4.49 1.42
C GLU A 44 19.60 -3.24 1.31
N THR A 45 18.99 -2.05 1.24
CA THR A 45 19.76 -0.80 1.15
C THR A 45 20.41 -0.42 2.48
N LEU A 46 19.82 -0.80 3.62
CA LEU A 46 20.46 -0.68 4.92
C LEU A 46 21.72 -1.56 4.99
N ALA A 47 21.63 -2.82 4.58
CA ALA A 47 22.77 -3.72 4.54
C ALA A 47 23.90 -3.17 3.64
N ALA A 48 23.57 -2.68 2.44
CA ALA A 48 24.54 -2.04 1.55
C ALA A 48 25.16 -0.76 2.15
N SER A 49 24.39 -0.01 2.94
CA SER A 49 24.91 1.20 3.61
C SER A 49 25.87 0.84 4.74
N VAL A 50 25.60 -0.24 5.48
CA VAL A 50 26.48 -0.74 6.54
C VAL A 50 27.80 -1.22 5.94
N ASP A 51 27.77 -2.01 4.87
CA ASP A 51 28.97 -2.48 4.16
C ASP A 51 29.83 -1.30 3.63
N ALA A 52 29.18 -0.29 3.04
CA ALA A 52 29.86 0.94 2.62
C ALA A 52 30.46 1.73 3.79
N ALA A 53 29.80 1.73 4.96
CA ALA A 53 30.32 2.40 6.15
C ALA A 53 31.51 1.65 6.77
N GLU A 54 31.46 0.31 6.79
CA GLU A 54 32.54 -0.55 7.29
C GLU A 54 33.83 -0.43 6.45
N THR A 55 33.68 -0.20 5.15
CA THR A 55 34.80 0.07 4.22
C THR A 55 35.28 1.52 4.23
N GLY A 56 34.58 2.41 4.95
CA GLY A 56 34.90 3.84 5.04
C GLY A 56 34.44 4.69 3.85
N ASP A 57 33.66 4.13 2.92
CA ASP A 57 33.13 4.85 1.76
C ASP A 57 31.88 5.68 2.12
N LEU A 58 32.11 6.80 2.78
CA LEU A 58 31.06 7.75 3.18
C LEU A 58 30.34 8.39 1.97
N VAL A 59 30.96 8.41 0.79
CA VAL A 59 30.31 8.90 -0.43
C VAL A 59 29.25 7.91 -0.88
N GLN A 60 29.55 6.62 -0.84
CA GLN A 60 28.61 5.57 -1.16
C GLN A 60 27.46 5.49 -0.15
N VAL A 61 27.74 5.61 1.15
CA VAL A 61 26.70 5.73 2.19
C VAL A 61 25.74 6.88 1.86
N ARG A 62 26.27 8.06 1.48
CA ARG A 62 25.45 9.23 1.15
C ARG A 62 24.60 9.00 -0.11
N LYS A 63 25.16 8.36 -1.14
CA LYS A 63 24.41 7.99 -2.36
C LYS A 63 23.25 7.07 -2.03
N ILE A 64 23.49 6.03 -1.23
CA ILE A 64 22.46 5.08 -0.83
C ILE A 64 21.37 5.79 0.00
N ALA A 65 21.76 6.67 0.93
CA ALA A 65 20.80 7.45 1.71
C ALA A 65 19.88 8.34 0.84
N TYR A 66 20.43 9.01 -0.19
CA TYR A 66 19.61 9.80 -1.11
C TYR A 66 18.71 8.93 -1.99
N ALA A 67 19.22 7.81 -2.50
CA ALA A 67 18.42 6.86 -3.28
C ALA A 67 17.26 6.30 -2.45
N ASN A 68 17.53 5.93 -1.20
CA ASN A 68 16.51 5.51 -0.25
C ASN A 68 15.46 6.58 -0.04
N ARG A 69 15.86 7.84 0.22
CA ARG A 69 14.91 8.94 0.40
C ARG A 69 13.97 9.08 -0.81
N ALA A 70 14.49 9.00 -2.02
CA ALA A 70 13.69 9.08 -3.24
C ALA A 70 12.70 7.90 -3.34
N ALA A 71 13.18 6.67 -3.10
CA ALA A 71 12.35 5.47 -3.10
C ALA A 71 11.23 5.54 -2.04
N TRP A 72 11.52 6.00 -0.82
CA TRP A 72 10.52 6.21 0.23
C TRP A 72 9.41 7.19 -0.18
N GLN A 73 9.76 8.27 -0.88
CA GLN A 73 8.76 9.21 -1.40
C GLN A 73 7.86 8.56 -2.45
N THR A 74 8.43 7.75 -3.35
CA THR A 74 7.66 6.99 -4.34
C THR A 74 6.71 6.00 -3.69
N TYR A 75 7.18 5.21 -2.73
CA TYR A 75 6.34 4.25 -2.02
C TYR A 75 5.23 4.93 -1.23
N LEU A 76 5.50 6.06 -0.56
CA LEU A 76 4.47 6.84 0.12
C LEU A 76 3.38 7.31 -0.86
N ALA A 77 3.78 7.81 -2.04
CA ALA A 77 2.82 8.24 -3.06
C ALA A 77 1.94 7.08 -3.55
N GLN A 78 2.50 5.88 -3.72
CA GLN A 78 1.75 4.68 -4.09
C GLN A 78 0.74 4.27 -3.01
N ILE A 79 1.14 4.27 -1.73
CA ILE A 79 0.25 3.96 -0.61
C ILE A 79 -0.89 4.97 -0.53
N VAL A 80 -0.60 6.26 -0.66
CA VAL A 80 -1.62 7.32 -0.66
C VAL A 80 -2.58 7.17 -1.85
N ALA A 81 -2.07 6.86 -3.04
CA ALA A 81 -2.90 6.65 -4.22
C ALA A 81 -3.82 5.44 -4.06
N ALA A 82 -3.31 4.31 -3.56
CA ALA A 82 -4.10 3.12 -3.27
C ALA A 82 -5.19 3.40 -2.22
N ALA A 83 -4.84 4.13 -1.15
CA ALA A 83 -5.80 4.56 -0.15
C ALA A 83 -6.87 5.52 -0.71
N ALA A 84 -6.50 6.48 -1.56
CA ALA A 84 -7.43 7.43 -2.16
C ALA A 84 -8.39 6.76 -3.15
N ALA A 85 -7.92 5.82 -3.97
CA ALA A 85 -8.76 5.03 -4.88
C ALA A 85 -9.78 4.15 -4.13
N SER A 86 -9.53 3.88 -2.85
CA SER A 86 -10.40 3.06 -2.02
C SER A 86 -11.53 3.82 -1.34
N ALA A 87 -11.44 5.15 -1.25
CA ALA A 87 -12.46 5.97 -0.62
C ALA A 87 -13.79 5.82 -1.40
N PRO A 88 -14.92 5.60 -0.70
CA PRO A 88 -16.21 5.51 -1.36
C PRO A 88 -16.48 6.82 -2.10
N LYS A 89 -16.85 6.73 -3.40
CA LYS A 89 -17.36 7.89 -4.12
C LYS A 89 -18.65 8.33 -3.43
N LYS A 90 -18.67 9.57 -2.94
CA LYS A 90 -19.88 10.21 -2.41
C LYS A 90 -20.97 10.28 -3.46
#